data_AF-A0A9J6QLK5-F1
#
_entry.id   AF-A0A9J6QLK5-F1
#
_cell.length_a   1.000
_cell.length_b   1.000
_cell.length_c   1.000
_cell.angle_alpha   90.00
_cell.angle_beta   90.00
_cell.angle_gamma   90.00
#
_symmetry.space_group_name_H-M   'P 1'
#
loop_
_entity.id
_entity.type
_entity.pdbx_description
1 polymer ?
#
loop_
_entity_poly.entity_id
_entity_poly.type
_entity_poly.pdbx_seq_one_letter_code
_entity_poly.pdbx_strand_id
1 'polypeptide(L)'
;MIDILKKIQLEPDNLESIEMLIDEQIEAWHNDPKLQIDLAKMLGMNEYEWTAYGQGIDLKLLAGWRQKGWPTKCALCNEPLDYKSFGWFIIEGRKLVHIKCL
;
A
#
# COMPACT_ATOMS: atom_id res chain seq x y z
N MET A 1 7.17 -11.61 -10.55
CA MET A 1 6.29 -10.81 -9.68
C MET A 1 6.89 -10.84 -8.29
N ILE A 2 7.28 -9.68 -7.78
CA ILE A 2 7.81 -9.55 -6.42
C ILE A 2 6.63 -9.26 -5.49
N ASP A 3 6.63 -9.80 -4.28
CA ASP A 3 5.66 -9.43 -3.26
C ASP A 3 6.38 -8.56 -2.23
N ILE A 4 6.31 -7.24 -2.42
CA ILE A 4 7.09 -6.29 -1.60
C ILE A 4 6.63 -6.25 -0.15
N LEU A 5 5.32 -6.33 0.10
CA LEU A 5 4.79 -6.29 1.46
C LEU A 5 5.14 -7.56 2.23
N LYS A 6 5.17 -8.73 1.55
CA LYS A 6 5.66 -9.96 2.16
C LYS A 6 7.17 -9.91 2.43
N LYS A 7 7.97 -9.32 1.53
CA LYS A 7 9.41 -9.11 1.77
C LYS A 7 9.66 -8.27 3.01
N ILE A 8 8.92 -7.17 3.20
CA ILE A 8 9.02 -6.32 4.39
C ILE A 8 8.68 -7.09 5.67
N GLN A 9 7.70 -7.99 5.62
CA GLN A 9 7.35 -8.83 6.78
C GLN A 9 8.45 -9.82 7.16
N LEU A 10 9.18 -10.34 6.17
CA LEU A 10 10.26 -11.32 6.37
C LEU A 10 11.59 -10.65 6.75
N GLU A 11 11.84 -9.45 6.21
CA GLU A 11 13.11 -8.73 6.33
C GLU A 11 12.85 -7.26 6.77
N PRO A 12 12.27 -7.03 7.97
CA PRO A 12 11.87 -5.68 8.40
C PRO A 12 13.03 -4.69 8.56
N ASP A 13 14.25 -5.19 8.73
CA ASP A 13 15.47 -4.39 8.85
C ASP A 13 16.09 -4.04 7.48
N ASN A 14 15.58 -4.62 6.39
CA ASN A 14 16.13 -4.45 5.04
C ASN A 14 15.30 -3.51 4.16
N LEU A 15 14.64 -2.52 4.78
CA LEU A 15 13.75 -1.60 4.05
C LEU A 15 14.43 -0.87 2.90
N GLU A 16 15.64 -0.36 3.12
CA GLU A 16 16.37 0.41 2.12
C GLU A 16 16.57 -0.39 0.84
N SER A 17 16.97 -1.66 0.95
CA SER A 17 17.10 -2.55 -0.21
C SER A 17 15.75 -2.85 -0.88
N ILE A 18 14.66 -2.91 -0.10
CA ILE A 18 13.31 -3.13 -0.65
C ILE A 18 12.82 -1.88 -1.40
N GLU A 19 13.10 -0.69 -0.89
CA GLU A 19 12.79 0.58 -1.55
C GLU A 19 13.58 0.73 -2.86
N MET A 20 14.88 0.42 -2.86
CA MET A 20 15.68 0.38 -4.08
C MET A 20 15.10 -0.57 -5.13
N LEU A 21 14.63 -1.76 -4.71
CA LEU A 21 13.97 -2.69 -5.64
C LEU A 21 12.67 -2.11 -6.23
N ILE A 22 11.91 -1.33 -5.45
CA ILE A 22 10.69 -0.68 -5.94
C ILE A 22 11.06 0.38 -6.99
N ASP A 23 12.06 1.21 -6.70
CA ASP A 23 12.53 2.25 -7.62
C ASP A 23 13.02 1.65 -8.94
N GLU A 24 13.79 0.56 -8.88
CA GLU A 24 14.21 -0.19 -10.08
C GLU A 24 13.02 -0.69 -10.91
N GLN A 25 11.95 -1.18 -10.26
CA GLN A 25 10.74 -1.62 -10.98
C GLN A 25 9.99 -0.46 -11.61
N ILE A 26 9.91 0.69 -10.91
CA ILE A 26 9.26 1.90 -11.43
C ILE A 26 10.04 2.45 -12.63
N GLU A 27 11.36 2.47 -12.55
CA GLU A 27 12.22 2.90 -13.65
C GLU A 27 12.09 1.96 -14.86
N ALA A 28 12.10 0.65 -14.63
CA ALA A 28 11.86 -0.34 -15.69
C ALA A 28 10.48 -0.17 -16.35
N TRP A 29 9.45 0.11 -15.54
CA TRP A 29 8.09 0.37 -16.02
C TRP A 29 8.01 1.63 -16.89
N HIS A 30 8.68 2.72 -16.51
CA HIS A 30 8.73 3.94 -17.31
C HIS A 30 9.46 3.75 -18.66
N ASN A 31 10.48 2.89 -18.70
CA ASN A 31 11.40 2.76 -19.83
C ASN A 31 10.98 1.72 -20.88
N ASP A 32 10.02 0.84 -20.58
CA ASP A 32 9.53 -0.16 -21.53
C ASP A 32 8.02 -0.05 -21.75
N PRO A 33 7.57 0.54 -22.88
CA PRO A 33 6.16 0.62 -23.25
C PRO A 33 5.48 -0.75 -23.44
N LYS A 34 6.25 -1.85 -23.57
CA LYS A 34 5.72 -3.23 -23.62
C LYS A 34 5.51 -3.82 -22.23
N LEU A 35 6.13 -3.22 -21.20
CA LEU A 35 5.86 -3.45 -19.78
C LEU A 35 4.65 -2.62 -19.31
N GLN A 36 3.58 -2.51 -20.12
CA GLN A 36 2.22 -2.14 -19.65
C GLN A 36 1.63 -3.18 -18.68
N ILE A 37 2.48 -3.93 -17.98
CA ILE A 37 2.09 -4.68 -16.81
C ILE A 37 1.68 -3.65 -15.75
N ASP A 38 0.55 -3.93 -15.12
CA ASP A 38 0.08 -3.21 -13.94
C ASP A 38 1.19 -3.19 -12.87
N LEU A 39 1.71 -2.01 -12.54
CA LEU A 39 2.76 -1.83 -11.54
C LEU A 39 2.33 -2.39 -10.17
N ALA A 40 1.05 -2.28 -9.82
CA ALA A 40 0.50 -2.88 -8.60
C ALA A 40 0.72 -4.40 -8.62
N LYS A 41 0.44 -5.03 -9.78
CA LYS A 41 0.67 -6.45 -10.01
C LYS A 41 2.16 -6.77 -9.97
N MET A 42 3.06 -5.95 -10.52
CA MET A 42 4.52 -6.20 -10.44
C MET A 42 5.01 -6.28 -9.00
N LEU A 43 4.52 -5.37 -8.15
CA LEU A 43 4.85 -5.25 -6.73
C LEU A 43 4.06 -6.23 -5.83
N GLY A 44 3.15 -7.03 -6.41
CA GLY A 44 2.36 -8.01 -5.67
C GLY A 44 1.37 -7.36 -4.70
N MET A 45 0.87 -6.16 -5.04
CA MET A 45 -0.19 -5.45 -4.34
C MET A 45 -1.53 -5.72 -5.01
N ASN A 46 -2.58 -5.86 -4.20
CA ASN A 46 -3.95 -5.76 -4.71
C ASN A 46 -4.39 -4.29 -4.81
N GLU A 47 -5.61 -4.08 -5.30
CA GLU A 47 -6.15 -2.74 -5.61
C GLU A 47 -6.20 -1.81 -4.39
N TYR A 48 -6.59 -2.29 -3.21
CA TYR A 48 -6.69 -1.46 -2.01
C TYR A 48 -5.32 -1.18 -1.37
N GLU A 49 -4.37 -2.11 -1.46
CA GLU A 49 -2.97 -1.88 -1.05
C GLU A 49 -2.29 -0.88 -1.97
N TRP A 50 -2.47 -1.02 -3.28
CA TRP A 50 -1.96 -0.08 -4.26
C TRP A 50 -2.54 1.32 -4.04
N THR A 51 -3.84 1.41 -3.77
CA THR A 51 -4.50 2.68 -3.44
C THR A 51 -3.90 3.31 -2.18
N ALA A 52 -3.65 2.53 -1.12
CA ALA A 52 -3.04 3.05 0.10
C ALA A 52 -1.59 3.50 -0.11
N TYR A 53 -0.84 2.74 -0.90
CA TYR A 53 0.53 3.11 -1.29
C TYR A 53 0.54 4.41 -2.09
N GLY A 54 -0.35 4.57 -3.07
CA GLY A 54 -0.50 5.81 -3.83
C GLY A 54 -0.95 7.02 -2.99
N GLN A 55 -1.57 6.80 -1.84
CA GLN A 55 -1.90 7.83 -0.84
C GLN A 55 -0.75 8.11 0.15
N GLY A 56 0.43 7.50 -0.05
CA GLY A 56 1.63 7.76 0.75
C GLY A 56 1.69 7.06 2.09
N ILE A 57 0.98 5.93 2.27
CA ILE A 57 1.14 5.12 3.49
C ILE A 57 2.57 4.56 3.59
N ASP A 58 3.06 4.45 4.81
CA ASP A 58 4.29 3.73 5.11
C ASP A 58 4.16 2.23 4.78
N LEU A 59 5.15 1.69 4.08
CA LEU A 59 5.13 0.31 3.62
C LEU A 59 5.19 -0.71 4.76
N LYS A 60 5.89 -0.42 5.88
CA LYS A 60 5.87 -1.29 7.07
C LYS A 60 4.48 -1.34 7.67
N LEU A 61 3.80 -0.20 7.76
CA LEU A 61 2.44 -0.15 8.26
C LEU A 61 1.48 -0.92 7.35
N LEU A 62 1.56 -0.72 6.03
CA LEU A 62 0.72 -1.43 5.06
C LEU A 62 0.97 -2.94 5.08
N ALA A 63 2.24 -3.36 5.18
CA ALA A 63 2.63 -4.74 5.38
C ALA A 63 2.04 -5.31 6.69
N GLY A 64 2.02 -4.50 7.76
CA GLY A 64 1.35 -4.81 9.01
C GLY A 64 -0.16 -5.03 8.85
N TRP A 65 -0.85 -4.16 8.09
CA TRP A 65 -2.28 -4.30 7.81
C TRP A 65 -2.59 -5.56 7.00
N ARG A 66 -1.75 -5.91 6.02
CA ARG A 66 -1.90 -7.17 5.28
C ARG A 66 -1.82 -8.39 6.21
N GLN A 67 -0.91 -8.38 7.17
CA GLN A 67 -0.72 -9.52 8.09
C GLN A 67 -1.79 -9.58 9.19
N LYS A 68 -2.11 -8.44 9.81
CA LYS A 68 -2.91 -8.36 11.03
C LYS A 68 -4.38 -7.99 10.78
N GLY A 69 -4.70 -7.58 9.55
CA GLY A 69 -5.98 -7.01 9.19
C GLY A 69 -5.91 -5.49 9.08
N TRP A 70 -6.71 -4.95 8.17
CA TRP A 70 -6.88 -3.52 7.96
C TRP A 70 -7.75 -2.90 9.06
N PRO A 71 -7.62 -1.59 9.32
CA PRO A 71 -8.54 -0.87 10.19
C PRO A 71 -10.00 -1.03 9.72
N THR A 72 -10.88 -1.43 10.63
CA THR A 72 -12.31 -1.66 10.36
C THR A 72 -13.21 -0.52 10.87
N LYS A 73 -12.60 0.55 11.37
CA LYS A 73 -13.29 1.75 11.87
C LYS A 73 -12.59 3.00 11.37
N CYS A 74 -13.37 4.03 11.09
CA CYS A 74 -12.86 5.35 10.74
C CYS A 74 -12.17 5.97 11.96
N ALA A 75 -10.95 6.48 11.78
CA ALA A 75 -10.20 7.05 12.88
C ALA A 75 -10.75 8.41 13.39
N LEU A 76 -11.65 9.07 12.65
CA LEU A 76 -12.27 10.34 13.06
C LEU A 76 -13.63 10.15 13.74
N CYS A 77 -14.53 9.39 13.12
CA CYS A 77 -15.90 9.22 13.64
C CYS A 77 -16.14 7.89 14.38
N ASN A 78 -15.17 6.96 14.38
CA ASN A 78 -15.26 5.63 14.99
C ASN A 78 -16.35 4.70 14.41
N GLU A 79 -17.05 5.14 13.36
CA GLU A 79 -18.03 4.33 12.63
C GLU A 79 -17.34 3.21 11.82
N PRO A 80 -18.04 2.10 11.54
CA PRO A 80 -17.52 1.02 10.72
C PRO A 80 -17.00 1.51 9.36
N LEU A 81 -15.84 0.99 8.96
CA LEU A 81 -15.18 1.32 7.71
C LEU A 81 -14.81 0.03 6.99
N ASP A 82 -15.29 -0.11 5.75
CA ASP A 82 -14.91 -1.19 4.86
C ASP A 82 -13.86 -0.68 3.86
N TYR A 83 -12.61 -1.10 4.05
CA TYR A 83 -11.49 -0.71 3.20
C TYR A 83 -11.60 -1.31 1.77
N LYS A 84 -12.48 -2.29 1.54
CA LYS A 84 -12.70 -2.84 0.20
C LYS A 84 -13.66 -2.00 -0.64
N SER A 85 -14.37 -1.06 -0.02
CA SER A 85 -15.36 -0.19 -0.69
C SER A 85 -14.77 1.06 -1.34
N PHE A 86 -13.46 1.32 -1.16
CA PHE A 86 -12.75 2.53 -1.63
C PHE A 86 -13.34 3.88 -1.16
N GLY A 87 -14.29 3.88 -0.23
CA GLY A 87 -14.88 5.08 0.39
C GLY A 87 -14.01 5.70 1.49
N TRP A 88 -12.69 5.58 1.39
CA TRP A 88 -11.75 5.94 2.45
C TRP A 88 -10.53 6.71 1.93
N PHE A 89 -9.85 7.37 2.86
CA PHE A 89 -8.61 8.09 2.63
C PHE A 89 -7.63 7.85 3.78
N ILE A 90 -6.34 8.04 3.53
CA ILE A 90 -5.28 7.99 4.53
C ILE A 90 -4.87 9.41 4.89
N ILE A 91 -5.04 9.77 6.15
CA ILE A 91 -4.66 11.09 6.68
C ILE A 91 -3.34 11.05 7.44
N GLU A 92 -2.85 12.23 7.83
CA GLU A 92 -1.70 12.40 8.71
C GLU A 92 -1.78 11.48 9.95
N GLY A 93 -0.63 10.91 10.31
CA GLY A 93 -0.57 9.85 11.32
C GLY A 93 -0.93 8.46 10.79
N ARG A 94 -1.08 8.32 9.46
CA ARG A 94 -1.26 7.04 8.75
C ARG A 94 -2.53 6.30 9.18
N LYS A 95 -3.62 7.05 9.32
CA LYS A 95 -4.92 6.57 9.80
C LYS A 95 -5.91 6.49 8.64
N LEU A 96 -6.73 5.44 8.65
CA LEU A 96 -7.79 5.24 7.68
C LEU A 96 -9.07 5.96 8.12
N VAL A 97 -9.63 6.80 7.26
CA VAL A 97 -10.85 7.58 7.53
C VAL A 97 -11.81 7.48 6.36
N HIS A 98 -13.11 7.67 6.59
CA HIS A 98 -14.05 7.81 5.48
C HIS A 98 -13.76 9.09 4.70
N ILE A 99 -13.94 9.07 3.38
CA ILE A 99 -13.82 10.28 2.54
C ILE A 99 -14.78 11.38 3.01
N LYS A 100 -16.01 11.01 3.43
CA LYS A 100 -17.01 11.96 3.97
C LYS A 100 -16.62 12.65 5.28
N CYS A 101 -15.56 12.19 5.94
CA CYS A 101 -15.06 12.76 7.20
C CYS A 101 -13.86 13.69 6.99
N LEU A 102 -13.39 13.83 5.75
CA LEU A 102 -12.39 14.81 5.35
C LEU A 102 -12.99 16.21 5.22
#